data_AF-A0A2T5HYD0-F1
#
_entry.id   AF-A0A2T5HYD0-F1
#
_cell.length_a   1.000
_cell.length_b   1.000
_cell.length_c   1.000
_cell.angle_alpha   90.00
_cell.angle_beta   90.00
_cell.angle_gamma   90.00
#
_symmetry.space_group_name_H-M   'P 1'
#
loop_
_entity.id
_entity.type
_entity.pdbx_description
1 polymer ?
#
loop_
_entity_poly.entity_id
_entity_poly.type
_entity_poly.pdbx_seq_one_letter_code
_entity_poly.pdbx_strand_id
1 'polypeptide(L)'
;MSQEASHYYVPAPSPWPITGSLALLFMGFGAALSVNRIPLGYGLLATGFAILVYMMFGWFGTVAGESESGKFNKQVDKSFRWGMSWFIFSEVMFFGAFFGALYYMRMHSIPDLADLDNKILWPDFTADWPTAGPGIQEKFMPMGPWGLPAINTLLLLTSGVTVTWAHWALKLNKRG
;
A
#
# COMPACT_ATOMS: atom_id res chain seq x y z
N MET A 1 -16.20 21.35 30.62
CA MET A 1 -16.60 19.96 30.95
C MET A 1 -17.72 19.58 30.00
N SER A 2 -17.38 19.07 28.83
CA SER A 2 -18.36 18.63 27.83
C SER A 2 -19.01 17.33 28.29
N GLN A 3 -20.34 17.32 28.35
CA GLN A 3 -21.15 16.13 28.64
C GLN A 3 -20.67 14.97 27.75
N GLU A 4 -20.26 13.85 28.35
CA GLU A 4 -20.02 12.62 27.60
C GLU A 4 -21.34 12.22 26.93
N ALA A 5 -21.43 12.42 25.61
CA ALA A 5 -22.51 11.85 24.83
C ALA A 5 -22.41 10.32 24.96
N SER A 6 -23.35 9.73 25.71
CA SER A 6 -23.49 8.29 25.94
C SER A 6 -23.70 7.47 24.66
N HIS A 7 -23.92 8.13 23.53
CA HIS A 7 -24.29 7.49 22.27
C HIS A 7 -23.14 7.57 21.25
N TYR A 8 -22.96 6.48 20.50
CA TYR A 8 -21.98 6.41 19.42
C TYR A 8 -22.32 7.41 18.30
N TYR A 9 -21.32 8.01 17.66
CA TYR A 9 -21.57 8.93 16.56
C TYR A 9 -22.11 8.18 15.33
N VAL A 10 -23.30 8.56 14.86
CA VAL A 10 -23.89 8.03 13.62
C VAL A 10 -23.81 9.14 12.57
N PRO A 11 -23.01 8.97 11.51
CA PRO A 11 -22.87 9.97 10.46
C PRO A 11 -24.15 10.07 9.61
N ALA A 12 -24.36 11.25 9.03
CA ALA A 12 -25.43 11.46 8.04
C ALA A 12 -25.11 10.71 6.74
N PRO A 13 -26.11 10.46 5.86
CA PRO A 13 -25.87 9.88 4.55
C PRO A 13 -24.80 10.65 3.77
N SER A 14 -23.82 9.93 3.24
CA SER A 14 -22.67 10.51 2.54
C SER A 14 -22.62 10.02 1.09
N PRO A 15 -22.36 10.89 0.11
CA PRO A 15 -22.22 10.48 -1.29
C PRO A 15 -20.87 9.81 -1.60
N TRP A 16 -19.86 9.99 -0.73
CA TRP A 16 -18.48 9.55 -1.00
C TRP A 16 -18.32 8.06 -1.29
N PRO A 17 -19.03 7.12 -0.65
CA PRO A 17 -18.95 5.70 -0.99
C PRO A 17 -19.33 5.39 -2.44
N ILE A 18 -20.35 6.06 -2.99
CA ILE A 18 -20.79 5.86 -4.38
C ILE A 18 -19.73 6.43 -5.34
N THR A 19 -19.21 7.62 -5.04
CA THR A 19 -18.12 8.22 -5.84
C THR A 19 -16.88 7.32 -5.84
N GLY A 20 -16.53 6.71 -4.70
CA GLY A 20 -15.45 5.73 -4.60
C GLY A 20 -15.69 4.48 -5.43
N SER A 21 -16.89 3.90 -5.36
CA SER A 21 -17.27 2.75 -6.20
C SER A 21 -17.18 3.05 -7.69
N LEU A 22 -17.61 4.24 -8.13
CA LEU A 22 -17.43 4.69 -9.51
C LEU A 22 -15.95 4.81 -9.86
N ALA A 23 -15.14 5.44 -9.01
CA ALA A 23 -13.70 5.54 -9.25
C ALA A 23 -13.05 4.16 -9.48
N LEU A 24 -13.35 3.19 -8.62
CA LEU A 24 -12.86 1.82 -8.72
C LEU A 24 -13.39 1.09 -9.96
N LEU A 25 -14.63 1.35 -10.38
CA LEU A 25 -15.20 0.81 -11.62
C LEU A 25 -14.42 1.29 -12.84
N PHE A 26 -14.19 2.61 -12.95
CA PHE A 26 -13.40 3.20 -14.04
C PHE A 26 -11.96 2.70 -14.03
N MET A 27 -11.33 2.57 -12.85
CA MET A 27 -9.99 2.00 -12.74
C MET A 27 -9.93 0.53 -13.12
N GLY A 28 -10.90 -0.29 -12.69
CA GLY A 28 -10.96 -1.72 -13.00
C GLY A 28 -11.11 -1.98 -14.49
N PHE A 29 -12.11 -1.35 -15.14
CA PHE A 29 -12.26 -1.44 -16.60
C PHE A 29 -11.08 -0.81 -17.33
N GLY A 30 -10.59 0.34 -16.88
CA GLY A 30 -9.42 0.98 -17.45
C GLY A 30 -8.20 0.06 -17.45
N ALA A 31 -7.91 -0.61 -16.33
CA ALA A 31 -6.80 -1.55 -16.20
C ALA A 31 -6.96 -2.74 -17.16
N ALA A 32 -8.14 -3.35 -17.17
CA ALA A 32 -8.43 -4.47 -18.06
C ALA A 32 -8.25 -4.09 -19.54
N LEU A 33 -8.82 -2.97 -19.97
CA LEU A 33 -8.70 -2.49 -21.36
C LEU A 33 -7.27 -2.09 -21.72
N SER A 34 -6.51 -1.51 -20.77
CA SER A 34 -5.12 -1.09 -20.98
C SER A 34 -4.20 -2.30 -21.21
N VAL A 35 -4.33 -3.35 -20.39
CA VAL A 35 -3.58 -4.60 -20.57
C VAL A 35 -3.91 -5.25 -21.91
N ASN A 36 -5.16 -5.15 -22.36
CA ASN A 36 -5.62 -5.64 -23.67
C ASN A 36 -5.31 -4.67 -24.84
N ARG A 37 -4.50 -3.62 -24.62
CA ARG A 37 -4.06 -2.65 -25.65
C ARG A 37 -5.21 -1.91 -26.36
N ILE A 38 -6.36 -1.76 -25.70
CA ILE A 38 -7.48 -0.98 -26.22
C ILE A 38 -7.22 0.51 -25.91
N PRO A 39 -7.25 1.42 -26.90
CA PRO A 39 -6.86 2.83 -26.72
C PRO A 39 -7.60 3.57 -25.60
N LEU A 40 -8.87 3.23 -25.36
CA LEU A 40 -9.69 3.83 -24.30
C LEU A 40 -9.20 3.50 -22.88
N GLY A 41 -8.44 2.41 -22.69
CA GLY A 41 -8.06 1.91 -21.37
C GLY A 41 -7.32 2.94 -20.51
N TYR A 42 -6.31 3.60 -21.08
CA TYR A 42 -5.52 4.60 -20.35
C TYR A 42 -6.35 5.83 -19.97
N GLY A 43 -7.28 6.25 -20.85
CA GLY A 43 -8.20 7.35 -20.57
C GLY A 43 -9.15 7.03 -19.42
N LEU A 44 -9.68 5.80 -19.37
CA LEU A 44 -10.53 5.33 -18.28
C LEU A 44 -9.74 5.21 -16.96
N LEU A 45 -8.51 4.69 -17.00
CA LEU A 45 -7.61 4.64 -15.84
C LEU A 45 -7.36 6.03 -15.26
N ALA A 46 -6.98 6.99 -16.10
CA ALA A 46 -6.69 8.35 -15.68
C ALA A 46 -7.95 9.01 -15.09
N THR A 47 -9.11 8.80 -15.70
CA THR A 47 -10.39 9.31 -15.20
C THR A 47 -10.74 8.70 -13.85
N GLY A 48 -10.64 7.38 -13.71
CA GLY A 48 -10.89 6.69 -12.44
C GLY A 48 -9.95 7.17 -11.32
N PHE A 49 -8.67 7.35 -11.63
CA PHE A 49 -7.70 7.90 -10.68
C PHE A 49 -8.03 9.35 -10.27
N ALA A 50 -8.44 10.21 -11.22
CA ALA A 50 -8.85 11.57 -10.92
C ALA A 50 -10.08 11.62 -9.99
N ILE A 51 -11.09 10.77 -10.23
CA ILE A 51 -12.27 10.66 -9.38
C ILE A 51 -11.87 10.13 -7.99
N LEU A 52 -10.95 9.16 -7.90
CA LEU A 52 -10.47 8.62 -6.63
C LEU A 52 -9.79 9.72 -5.80
N VAL A 53 -8.89 10.49 -6.41
CA VAL A 53 -8.19 11.60 -5.75
C VAL A 53 -9.20 12.67 -5.28
N TYR A 54 -10.14 13.07 -6.14
CA TYR A 54 -11.21 14.00 -5.77
C TYR A 54 -12.01 13.50 -4.57
N MET A 55 -12.42 12.23 -4.58
CA MET A 55 -13.15 11.61 -3.48
C MET A 55 -12.30 11.59 -2.20
N MET A 56 -11.01 11.23 -2.25
CA MET A 56 -10.15 11.19 -1.07
C MET A 56 -10.03 12.56 -0.41
N PHE A 57 -9.78 13.61 -1.20
CA PHE A 57 -9.72 14.98 -0.67
C PHE A 57 -11.04 15.42 -0.03
N GLY A 58 -12.16 15.15 -0.71
CA GLY A 58 -13.49 15.52 -0.21
C GLY A 58 -13.93 14.74 1.03
N TRP A 59 -13.75 13.42 1.02
CA TRP A 59 -14.12 12.55 2.13
C TRP A 59 -13.22 12.82 3.35
N PHE A 60 -11.90 12.83 3.19
CA PHE A 60 -11.00 13.11 4.32
C PHE A 60 -11.19 14.52 4.89
N GLY A 61 -11.47 15.52 4.04
CA GLY A 61 -11.84 16.85 4.51
C GLY A 61 -13.12 16.87 5.33
N THR A 62 -14.14 16.09 4.92
CA THR A 62 -15.40 15.95 5.67
C THR A 62 -15.15 15.32 7.04
N VAL A 63 -14.38 14.24 7.10
CA VAL A 63 -14.06 13.54 8.37
C VAL A 63 -13.23 14.43 9.30
N ALA A 64 -12.25 15.16 8.77
CA ALA A 64 -11.46 16.11 9.55
C ALA A 64 -12.35 17.23 10.13
N GLY A 65 -13.25 17.79 9.32
CA GLY A 65 -14.21 18.80 9.78
C GLY A 65 -15.17 18.28 10.85
N GLU A 66 -15.63 17.03 10.73
CA GLU A 66 -16.46 16.38 11.75
C GLU A 66 -15.70 16.15 13.07
N SER A 67 -14.43 15.77 12.98
CA SER A 67 -13.54 15.63 14.13
C SER A 67 -13.38 16.95 14.89
N GLU A 68 -13.03 18.02 14.18
CA GLU A 68 -12.82 19.35 14.76
C GLU A 68 -14.13 19.96 15.31
N SER A 69 -15.28 19.58 14.76
CA SER A 69 -16.59 20.01 15.29
C SER A 69 -16.96 19.37 16.65
N GLY A 70 -16.11 18.47 17.18
CA GLY A 70 -16.30 17.87 18.51
C GLY A 70 -17.34 16.74 18.55
N LYS A 71 -17.76 16.20 17.41
CA LYS A 71 -18.75 15.13 17.30
C LYS A 71 -18.23 13.76 17.75
N PHE A 72 -16.91 13.57 17.78
CA PHE A 72 -16.29 12.29 18.14
C PHE A 72 -16.05 12.19 19.66
N ASN A 73 -16.66 11.19 20.29
CA ASN A 73 -16.41 10.85 21.69
C ASN A 73 -15.24 9.85 21.83
N LYS A 74 -14.85 9.53 23.07
CA LYS A 74 -13.75 8.58 23.36
C LYS A 74 -14.00 7.17 22.79
N GLN A 75 -15.26 6.76 22.60
CA GLN A 75 -15.58 5.45 22.02
C GLN A 75 -15.24 5.44 20.53
N VAL A 76 -15.60 6.50 19.80
CA VAL A 76 -15.26 6.68 18.38
C VAL A 76 -13.74 6.76 18.18
N ASP A 77 -13.00 7.48 19.03
CA ASP A 77 -11.53 7.51 18.98
C ASP A 77 -10.91 6.10 19.12
N LYS A 78 -11.40 5.28 20.05
CA LYS A 78 -10.96 3.88 20.17
C LYS A 78 -11.24 3.07 18.90
N SER A 79 -12.43 3.23 18.31
CA SER A 79 -12.77 2.56 17.05
C SER A 79 -11.83 2.95 15.91
N PHE A 80 -11.49 4.23 15.77
CA PHE A 80 -10.53 4.69 14.75
C PHE A 80 -9.14 4.09 14.94
N ARG A 81 -8.63 4.01 16.18
CA ARG A 81 -7.33 3.39 16.48
C ARG A 81 -7.29 1.91 16.14
N TRP A 82 -8.34 1.17 16.50
CA TRP A 82 -8.47 -0.24 16.14
C TRP A 82 -8.62 -0.44 14.63
N GLY A 83 -9.42 0.40 13.96
CA GLY A 83 -9.56 0.40 12.50
C GLY A 83 -8.22 0.60 11.80
N MET A 84 -7.44 1.61 12.20
CA MET A 84 -6.12 1.86 11.63
C MET A 84 -5.13 0.72 11.93
N SER A 85 -5.19 0.13 13.13
CA SER A 85 -4.34 -1.01 13.49
C SER A 85 -4.63 -2.24 12.62
N TRP A 86 -5.91 -2.57 12.41
CA TRP A 86 -6.33 -3.67 11.54
C TRP A 86 -6.01 -3.41 10.07
N PHE A 87 -6.13 -2.16 9.62
CA PHE A 87 -5.70 -1.77 8.27
C PHE A 87 -4.20 -1.99 8.09
N ILE A 88 -3.35 -1.47 8.98
CA ILE A 88 -1.89 -1.72 8.94
C ILE A 88 -1.59 -3.22 9.00
N PHE A 89 -2.28 -3.99 9.84
CA PHE A 89 -2.10 -5.43 9.92
C PHE A 89 -2.41 -6.12 8.58
N SER A 90 -3.48 -5.73 7.89
CA SER A 90 -3.80 -6.26 6.55
C SER A 90 -2.72 -5.93 5.51
N GLU A 91 -2.12 -4.74 5.56
CA GLU A 91 -0.99 -4.35 4.70
C GLU A 91 0.26 -5.20 5.01
N VAL A 92 0.57 -5.45 6.28
CA VAL A 92 1.69 -6.33 6.68
C VAL A 92 1.48 -7.75 6.14
N MET A 93 0.26 -8.28 6.20
CA MET A 93 -0.06 -9.60 5.63
C MET A 93 0.03 -9.62 4.10
N PHE A 94 -0.39 -8.54 3.43
CA PHE A 94 -0.21 -8.36 1.99
C PHE A 94 1.27 -8.37 1.59
N PHE A 95 2.14 -7.65 2.31
CA PHE A 95 3.60 -7.75 2.14
C PHE A 95 4.13 -9.14 2.47
N GLY A 96 3.58 -9.79 3.50
CA GLY A 96 3.89 -11.18 3.85
C GLY A 96 3.69 -12.15 2.69
N ALA A 97 2.67 -11.95 1.86
CA ALA A 97 2.46 -12.76 0.65
C ALA A 97 3.59 -12.57 -0.38
N PHE A 98 4.10 -11.35 -0.58
CA PHE A 98 5.25 -11.13 -1.47
C PHE A 98 6.56 -11.72 -0.94
N PHE A 99 6.81 -11.63 0.37
CA PHE A 99 7.96 -12.30 0.99
C PHE A 99 7.82 -13.83 0.91
N GLY A 100 6.62 -14.35 1.10
CA GLY A 100 6.30 -15.76 0.88
C GLY A 100 6.56 -16.20 -0.56
N ALA A 101 6.13 -15.41 -1.55
CA ALA A 101 6.41 -15.66 -2.95
C ALA A 101 7.91 -15.63 -3.25
N LEU A 102 8.66 -14.66 -2.71
CA LEU A 102 10.12 -14.58 -2.84
C LEU A 102 10.81 -15.81 -2.26
N TYR A 103 10.39 -16.24 -1.06
CA TYR A 103 10.91 -17.46 -0.43
C TYR A 103 10.62 -18.69 -1.28
N TYR A 104 9.38 -18.85 -1.74
CA TYR A 104 8.95 -19.98 -2.56
C TYR A 104 9.74 -20.05 -3.88
N MET A 105 9.91 -18.91 -4.57
CA MET A 105 10.69 -18.84 -5.80
C MET A 105 12.15 -19.26 -5.58
N ARG A 106 12.78 -18.75 -4.51
CA ARG A 106 14.19 -19.01 -4.23
C ARG A 106 14.47 -20.44 -3.77
N MET A 107 13.61 -21.00 -2.92
CA MET A 107 13.87 -22.29 -2.26
C MET A 107 13.25 -23.49 -2.98
N HIS A 108 12.22 -23.28 -3.79
CA HIS A 108 11.52 -24.37 -4.49
C HIS A 108 11.55 -24.17 -6.01
N SER A 109 10.99 -23.07 -6.52
CA SER A 109 10.78 -22.94 -7.97
C SER A 109 12.08 -22.95 -8.78
N ILE A 110 13.14 -22.27 -8.31
CA ILE A 110 14.42 -22.22 -9.03
C ILE A 110 15.17 -23.56 -9.01
N PRO A 111 15.32 -24.24 -7.86
CA PRO A 111 15.83 -25.60 -7.82
C PRO A 111 15.07 -26.57 -8.73
N ASP A 112 13.73 -26.55 -8.67
CA ASP A 112 12.88 -27.44 -9.48
C ASP A 112 13.09 -27.19 -10.99
N LEU A 113 13.23 -25.94 -11.42
CA LEU A 113 13.49 -25.57 -12.81
C LEU A 113 14.85 -26.04 -13.34
N ALA A 114 15.84 -26.22 -12.46
CA ALA A 114 17.18 -26.69 -12.82
C ALA A 114 17.33 -28.22 -12.70
N ASP A 115 16.28 -28.91 -12.26
CA ASP A 115 16.29 -30.36 -12.07
C ASP A 115 16.38 -31.13 -13.42
N LEU A 116 16.83 -32.37 -13.35
CA LEU A 116 17.09 -33.22 -14.51
C LEU A 116 15.87 -33.37 -15.43
N ASP A 117 14.67 -33.46 -14.85
CA ASP A 117 13.42 -33.57 -15.60
C ASP A 117 13.11 -32.31 -16.42
N ASN A 118 13.50 -31.13 -15.92
CA ASN A 118 13.26 -29.84 -16.56
C ASN A 118 14.40 -29.39 -17.49
N LYS A 119 15.56 -30.06 -17.47
CA LYS A 119 16.67 -29.79 -18.40
C LYS A 119 16.34 -30.01 -19.86
N ILE A 120 15.32 -30.83 -20.17
CA ILE A 120 14.83 -30.99 -21.54
C ILE A 120 14.25 -29.67 -22.06
N LEU A 121 13.59 -28.90 -21.19
CA LEU A 121 13.02 -27.59 -21.52
C LEU A 121 14.06 -26.47 -21.40
N TRP A 122 14.93 -26.56 -20.40
CA TRP A 122 15.90 -25.50 -20.05
C TRP A 122 17.32 -26.05 -19.86
N PRO A 123 18.00 -26.44 -20.95
CA PRO A 123 19.27 -27.19 -20.86
C PRO A 123 20.41 -26.39 -20.21
N ASP A 124 20.42 -25.07 -20.41
CA ASP A 124 21.47 -24.18 -19.93
C ASP A 124 21.11 -23.46 -18.61
N PHE A 125 19.95 -23.76 -18.02
CA PHE A 125 19.52 -23.11 -16.79
C PHE A 125 20.20 -23.76 -15.58
N THR A 126 20.67 -22.90 -14.67
CA THR A 126 21.31 -23.31 -13.41
C THR A 126 20.57 -22.66 -12.24
N ALA A 127 20.50 -23.38 -11.11
CA ALA A 127 19.82 -22.93 -9.90
C ALA A 127 20.63 -21.89 -9.11
N ASP A 128 20.98 -20.79 -9.76
CA ASP A 128 21.68 -19.68 -9.12
C ASP A 128 20.70 -18.60 -8.65
N TRP A 129 21.04 -17.93 -7.54
CA TRP A 129 20.31 -16.77 -7.05
C TRP A 129 21.26 -15.58 -6.85
N PRO A 130 20.94 -14.40 -7.41
CA PRO A 130 19.76 -14.08 -8.22
C PRO A 130 19.89 -14.56 -9.68
N THR A 131 18.75 -14.85 -10.30
CA THR A 131 18.64 -15.26 -11.71
C THR A 131 17.62 -14.40 -12.45
N ALA A 132 17.84 -14.16 -13.75
CA ALA A 132 16.85 -13.53 -14.61
C ALA A 132 15.72 -14.50 -15.01
N GLY A 133 15.88 -15.79 -14.70
CA GLY A 133 14.97 -16.86 -15.10
C GLY A 133 15.47 -17.61 -16.35
N PRO A 134 14.82 -18.73 -16.70
CA PRO A 134 15.20 -19.52 -17.86
C PRO A 134 14.91 -18.77 -19.17
N GLY A 135 15.86 -18.81 -20.11
CA GLY A 135 15.72 -18.20 -21.43
C GLY A 135 16.04 -16.69 -21.52
N ILE A 136 16.34 -16.03 -20.41
CA ILE A 136 16.79 -14.62 -20.41
C ILE A 136 18.32 -14.60 -20.33
N GLN A 137 18.98 -14.17 -21.41
CA GLN A 137 20.44 -14.12 -21.52
C GLN A 137 21.05 -12.93 -20.77
N GLU A 138 20.25 -11.93 -20.45
CA GLU A 138 20.72 -10.77 -19.70
C GLU A 138 21.00 -11.16 -18.25
N LYS A 139 22.23 -10.89 -17.81
CA LYS A 139 22.62 -11.13 -16.42
C LYS A 139 21.90 -10.14 -15.52
N PHE A 140 21.01 -10.64 -14.66
CA PHE A 140 20.40 -9.81 -13.63
C PHE A 140 21.48 -9.33 -12.65
N MET A 141 21.70 -8.01 -12.60
CA MET A 141 22.62 -7.38 -11.66
C MET A 141 21.82 -6.82 -10.47
N PRO A 142 21.79 -7.52 -9.32
CA PRO A 142 21.11 -7.00 -8.15
C PRO A 142 21.80 -5.70 -7.68
N MET A 143 21.01 -4.74 -7.22
CA MET A 143 21.56 -3.61 -6.50
C MET A 143 22.15 -4.11 -5.17
N GLY A 144 23.42 -3.82 -4.93
CA GLY A 144 24.06 -4.15 -3.65
C GLY A 144 23.38 -3.43 -2.47
N PRO A 145 23.53 -3.93 -1.23
CA PRO A 145 22.90 -3.33 -0.06
C PRO A 145 23.46 -1.94 0.26
N TRP A 146 24.68 -1.64 -0.19
CA TRP A 146 25.36 -0.36 0.04
C TRP A 146 25.06 0.67 -1.04
N GLY A 147 25.38 1.94 -0.75
CA GLY A 147 25.08 3.05 -1.64
C GLY A 147 23.64 3.50 -1.49
N LEU A 148 22.86 3.47 -2.59
CA LEU A 148 21.49 4.00 -2.61
C LEU A 148 20.55 3.29 -1.63
N PRO A 149 20.49 1.94 -1.52
CA PRO A 149 19.59 1.30 -0.58
C PRO A 149 19.91 1.65 0.88
N ALA A 150 21.18 1.66 1.26
CA ALA A 150 21.62 2.05 2.60
C ALA A 150 21.25 3.50 2.94
N ILE A 151 21.40 4.44 1.99
CA ILE A 151 20.98 5.83 2.18
C ILE A 151 19.47 5.92 2.38
N ASN A 152 18.68 5.18 1.61
CA ASN A 152 17.22 5.15 1.79
C ASN A 152 16.83 4.58 3.15
N THR A 153 17.51 3.54 3.63
CA THR A 153 17.30 3.01 4.99
C THR A 153 17.62 4.07 6.05
N LEU A 154 18.73 4.78 5.90
CA LEU A 154 19.10 5.87 6.82
C LEU A 154 18.04 6.99 6.81
N LEU A 155 17.55 7.40 5.64
CA LEU A 155 16.49 8.40 5.52
C LEU A 155 15.20 7.96 6.21
N LEU A 156 14.79 6.70 6.08
CA LEU A 156 13.61 6.17 6.76
C LEU A 156 13.78 6.07 8.28
N LEU A 157 14.96 5.69 8.77
CA LEU A 157 15.23 5.62 10.20
C LEU A 157 15.28 7.03 10.82
N THR A 158 15.95 7.96 10.16
CA THR A 158 16.03 9.35 10.62
C THR A 158 14.66 10.03 10.59
N SER A 159 13.81 9.77 9.59
CA SER A 159 12.43 10.29 9.57
C SER A 159 11.57 9.71 10.71
N GLY A 160 11.82 8.46 11.13
CA GLY A 160 11.22 7.85 12.31
C GLY A 160 11.60 8.59 13.62
N VAL A 161 12.84 9.03 13.74
CA VAL A 161 13.29 9.84 14.89
C VAL A 161 12.64 11.22 14.86
N THR A 162 12.61 11.90 13.72
CA THR A 162 12.05 13.25 13.62
C THR A 162 10.55 13.27 13.86
N VAL A 163 9.79 12.28 13.38
CA VAL A 163 8.34 12.19 13.68
C VAL A 163 8.08 11.88 15.15
N THR A 164 8.91 11.06 15.79
CA THR A 164 8.81 10.77 17.23
C THR A 164 9.05 12.05 18.05
N TRP A 165 10.03 12.85 17.65
CA TRP A 165 10.28 14.14 18.26
C TRP A 165 9.10 15.09 18.06
N ALA A 166 8.58 15.21 16.83
CA ALA A 166 7.41 16.05 16.53
C ALA A 166 6.18 15.66 17.37
N HIS A 167 5.94 14.36 17.58
CA HIS A 167 4.87 13.86 18.44
C HIS A 167 5.00 14.32 19.90
N TRP A 168 6.22 14.26 20.46
CA TRP A 168 6.47 14.75 21.81
C TRP A 168 6.36 16.27 21.91
N ALA A 169 6.85 17.01 20.91
CA ALA A 169 6.68 18.46 20.85
C ALA A 169 5.20 18.86 20.82
N LEU A 170 4.37 18.15 20.04
CA LEU A 170 2.93 18.35 19.99
C LEU A 170 2.27 18.08 21.34
N LYS A 171 2.60 16.96 22.02
CA LYS A 171 2.08 16.65 23.36
C LYS A 171 2.44 17.69 24.41
N LEU A 172 3.64 18.28 24.31
CA LEU A 172 4.11 19.35 25.20
C LEU A 172 3.66 20.75 24.75
N ASN A 173 2.85 20.84 23.69
CA ASN A 173 2.39 22.09 23.08
C ASN A 173 3.53 23.06 22.71
N LYS A 174 4.66 22.53 22.26
CA LYS A 174 5.82 23.30 21.79
C LYS A 174 5.74 23.44 20.28
N ARG A 175 5.40 24.65 19.81
CA ARG A 175 5.21 24.95 18.38
C ARG A 175 6.52 25.37 17.66
N GLY A 176 7.69 24.99 18.19
CA GLY A 176 9.02 25.31 17.64
C GLY A 176 10.04 24.27 18.02
#